data_AF-A0A0F9GLM7-F1
#
_entry.id   AF-A0A0F9GLM7-F1
#
_cell.length_a   1.000
_cell.length_b   1.000
_cell.length_c   1.000
_cell.angle_alpha   90.00
_cell.angle_beta   90.00
_cell.angle_gamma   90.00
#
_symmetry.space_group_name_H-M   'P 1'
#
loop_
_entity.id
_entity.type
_entity.pdbx_description
1 polymer ?
#
loop_
_entity_poly.entity_id
_entity_poly.type
_entity_poly.pdbx_seq_one_letter_code
_entity_poly.pdbx_strand_id
1 'polypeptide(L)'
;MIELQTIDEAIDDNGLKILVHAPSGFGKTVLCATTGRKSLLINAESGLLSLKEVPEDIKKNIDVVTVNELTELGELYDMLAQGGHPYDWIMLDSLSEIAEVCRLRSQDWAWTVVRSRPAPGATGQGPWPLK
;
A
#
# COMPACT_ATOMS: atom_id res chain seq x y z
N MET A 1 -24.18 4.38 -17.92
CA MET A 1 -25.02 3.27 -17.46
C MET A 1 -24.75 3.15 -15.97
N ILE A 2 -25.77 3.24 -15.11
CA ILE A 2 -25.58 3.17 -13.65
C ILE A 2 -25.82 1.71 -13.25
N GLU A 3 -24.81 1.05 -12.69
CA GLU A 3 -24.93 -0.31 -12.16
C GLU A 3 -25.20 -0.25 -10.66
N LEU A 4 -26.16 -1.06 -10.20
CA LEU A 4 -26.45 -1.24 -8.79
C LEU A 4 -25.59 -2.39 -8.28
N GLN A 5 -24.74 -2.11 -7.30
CA GLN A 5 -23.85 -3.08 -6.67
C GLN A 5 -24.38 -3.43 -5.28
N THR A 6 -24.15 -4.66 -4.83
CA THR A 6 -24.38 -5.05 -3.44
C THR A 6 -23.30 -4.46 -2.52
N ILE A 7 -23.57 -4.41 -1.22
CA ILE A 7 -22.62 -3.86 -0.24
C ILE A 7 -21.32 -4.66 -0.23
N ASP A 8 -21.40 -5.99 -0.34
CA ASP A 8 -20.23 -6.86 -0.36
C ASP A 8 -19.37 -6.62 -1.62
N GLU A 9 -20.00 -6.48 -2.79
CA GLU A 9 -19.30 -6.13 -4.05
C GLU A 9 -18.63 -4.74 -3.95
N ALA A 10 -19.31 -3.75 -3.35
CA ALA A 10 -18.75 -2.42 -3.17
C ALA A 10 -17.60 -2.36 -2.15
N ILE A 11 -17.58 -3.27 -1.17
CA ILE A 11 -16.49 -3.42 -0.19
C ILE A 11 -15.31 -4.18 -0.79
N ASP A 12 -15.55 -5.24 -1.56
CA ASP A 12 -14.51 -5.99 -2.26
C ASP A 12 -13.75 -5.11 -3.27
N ASP A 13 -14.47 -4.18 -3.92
CA ASP A 13 -13.88 -3.18 -4.82
C ASP A 13 -13.10 -2.09 -4.07
N ASN A 14 -13.46 -1.80 -2.81
CA ASN A 14 -12.86 -0.74 -2.00
C ASN A 14 -12.14 -1.32 -0.79
N GLY A 15 -10.90 -1.78 -1.02
CA GLY A 15 -9.99 -2.13 0.07
C GLY A 15 -9.82 -1.01 1.11
N LEU A 16 -9.37 -1.38 2.31
CA LEU A 16 -9.21 -0.45 3.42
C LEU A 16 -8.04 0.53 3.16
N LYS A 17 -8.35 1.83 3.17
CA LYS A 17 -7.37 2.92 3.05
C LYS A 17 -7.13 3.53 4.43
N ILE A 18 -5.92 3.38 4.95
CA ILE A 18 -5.56 3.83 6.29
C ILE A 18 -4.50 4.93 6.19
N LEU A 19 -4.78 6.09 6.77
CA LEU A 19 -3.79 7.13 6.99
C LEU A 19 -3.32 7.08 8.44
N VAL A 20 -2.03 6.80 8.64
CA VAL A 20 -1.39 6.82 9.96
C VAL A 20 -0.51 8.07 10.04
N HIS A 21 -0.94 9.05 10.84
CA HIS A 21 -0.20 10.29 11.05
C HIS A 21 0.30 10.40 12.49
N ALA A 22 1.61 10.58 12.64
CA ALA A 22 2.28 10.79 13.91
C ALA A 22 3.64 11.49 13.66
N PRO A 23 4.25 12.14 14.68
CA PRO A 23 5.58 12.72 14.55
C PRO A 23 6.64 11.67 14.16
N SER A 24 7.81 12.12 13.70
CA SER A 24 8.92 11.20 13.39
C SER A 24 9.36 10.42 14.62
N GLY A 25 9.76 9.15 14.44
CA GLY A 25 10.19 8.27 15.53
C GLY A 25 9.06 7.55 16.30
N PHE A 26 7.79 7.79 16.01
CA PHE A 26 6.65 7.12 16.68
C PHE A 26 6.29 5.74 16.12
N GLY A 27 7.19 5.13 15.33
CA GLY A 27 7.01 3.74 14.85
C GLY A 27 6.13 3.58 13.61
N LYS A 28 5.90 4.63 12.81
CA LYS A 28 5.14 4.53 11.54
C LYS A 28 5.75 3.53 10.56
N THR A 29 7.05 3.63 10.32
CA THR A 29 7.78 2.68 9.47
C THR A 29 7.76 1.28 10.08
N VAL A 30 7.89 1.15 11.41
CA VAL A 30 7.84 -0.15 12.10
C VAL A 30 6.46 -0.79 12.04
N LEU A 31 5.38 -0.01 12.01
CA LEU A 31 4.01 -0.50 11.82
C LEU A 31 3.86 -1.25 10.49
N CYS A 32 4.62 -0.86 9.46
CA CYS A 32 4.63 -1.57 8.18
C CYS A 32 5.12 -3.03 8.34
N ALA A 33 5.93 -3.31 9.37
CA ALA A 33 6.41 -4.65 9.65
C ALA A 33 5.37 -5.57 10.33
N THR A 34 4.24 -5.03 10.82
CA THR A 34 3.29 -5.81 11.63
C THR A 34 2.15 -6.43 10.82
N THR A 35 2.18 -6.35 9.49
CA THR A 35 1.06 -6.82 8.64
C THR A 35 0.94 -8.34 8.54
N GLY A 36 2.03 -9.08 8.78
CA GLY A 36 2.05 -10.55 8.77
C GLY A 36 1.74 -11.19 7.41
N ARG A 37 1.70 -10.41 6.33
CA ARG A 37 1.38 -10.82 4.95
C ARG A 37 2.33 -10.18 3.96
N LYS A 38 2.34 -10.66 2.70
CA LYS A 38 3.21 -10.13 1.65
C LYS A 38 2.85 -8.67 1.38
N SER A 39 3.81 -7.78 1.58
CA SER A 39 3.60 -6.33 1.59
C SER A 39 4.63 -5.63 0.72
N LEU A 40 4.23 -4.55 0.06
CA LEU A 40 5.11 -3.64 -0.66
C LEU A 40 5.24 -2.33 0.15
N LEU A 41 6.47 -1.96 0.48
CA LEU A 41 6.81 -0.69 1.09
C LEU A 41 7.40 0.26 0.03
N ILE A 42 6.65 1.30 -0.29
CA ILE A 42 7.05 2.41 -1.16
C ILE A 42 7.71 3.45 -0.27
N ASN A 43 9.02 3.52 -0.37
CA ASN A 43 9.87 4.36 0.46
C ASN A 43 10.26 5.63 -0.29
N ALA A 44 9.78 6.77 0.19
CA ALA A 44 10.15 8.11 -0.29
C ALA A 44 11.05 8.86 0.71
N GLU A 45 11.24 8.33 1.92
CA GLU A 45 12.07 8.91 2.98
C GLU A 45 13.26 7.98 3.33
N SER A 46 14.16 8.39 4.22
CA SER A 46 15.21 7.52 4.79
C SER A 46 14.76 6.67 6.00
N GLY A 47 13.46 6.32 6.09
CA GLY A 47 12.87 5.64 7.27
C GLY A 47 13.29 4.17 7.45
N LEU A 48 13.83 3.54 6.40
CA LEU A 48 14.16 2.11 6.35
C LEU A 48 15.10 1.62 7.45
N LEU A 49 15.93 2.50 8.04
CA LEU A 49 16.84 2.11 9.12
C LEU A 49 16.07 1.55 10.33
N SER A 50 14.84 2.01 10.56
CA SER A 50 13.97 1.53 11.64
C SER A 50 13.55 0.07 11.47
N LEU A 51 13.62 -0.47 10.24
CA LEU A 51 13.29 -1.86 9.93
C LEU A 51 14.48 -2.80 10.06
N LYS A 52 15.68 -2.29 10.36
CA LYS A 52 16.91 -3.09 10.44
C LYS A 52 16.84 -4.16 11.53
N GLU A 53 16.21 -3.86 12.66
CA GLU A 53 16.14 -4.74 13.83
C GLU A 53 14.90 -5.65 13.81
N VAL A 54 14.03 -5.52 12.79
CA VAL A 54 12.87 -6.40 12.61
C VAL A 54 13.34 -7.84 12.32
N PRO A 55 12.67 -8.86 12.90
CA PRO A 55 12.96 -10.27 12.63
C PRO A 55 13.02 -10.63 11.14
N GLU A 56 13.91 -11.55 10.77
CA GLU A 56 14.14 -11.95 9.37
C GLU A 56 12.92 -12.63 8.71
N ASP A 57 12.10 -13.33 9.49
CA ASP A 57 10.84 -13.91 9.03
C ASP A 57 9.83 -12.83 8.60
N ILE A 58 9.83 -11.69 9.27
CA ILE A 58 9.00 -10.54 8.91
C ILE A 58 9.56 -9.84 7.68
N LYS A 59 10.87 -9.58 7.64
CA LYS A 59 11.54 -8.91 6.51
C LYS A 59 11.29 -9.60 5.17
N LYS A 60 11.30 -10.94 5.14
CA LYS A 60 11.04 -11.72 3.91
C LYS A 60 9.66 -11.45 3.30
N ASN A 61 8.71 -10.99 4.10
CA ASN A 61 7.36 -10.67 3.66
C ASN A 61 7.23 -9.23 3.15
N ILE A 62 8.28 -8.42 3.19
CA ILE A 62 8.24 -7.00 2.84
C ILE A 62 9.20 -6.77 1.67
N ASP A 63 8.64 -6.44 0.51
CA ASP A 63 9.44 -5.92 -0.60
C ASP A 63 9.49 -4.39 -0.49
N VAL A 64 10.62 -3.79 -0.84
CA VAL A 64 10.84 -2.35 -0.72
C VAL A 64 11.18 -1.77 -2.09
N VAL A 65 10.52 -0.68 -2.45
CA VAL A 65 10.85 0.13 -3.61
C VAL A 65 11.11 1.56 -3.14
N THR A 66 12.22 2.16 -3.59
CA THR A 66 12.52 3.56 -3.30
C THR A 66 12.08 4.41 -4.48
N VAL A 67 11.33 5.47 -4.21
CA VAL A 67 10.89 6.46 -5.20
C VAL A 67 11.50 7.81 -4.86
N ASN A 68 12.05 8.48 -5.87
CA ASN A 68 12.66 9.81 -5.75
C ASN A 68 11.91 10.87 -6.55
N GLU A 69 11.08 10.45 -7.51
CA GLU A 69 10.31 11.34 -8.38
C GLU A 69 8.83 10.92 -8.49
N LEU A 70 7.95 11.89 -8.78
CA LEU A 70 6.50 11.65 -8.93
C LEU A 70 6.18 10.76 -10.14
N THR A 71 7.01 10.82 -11.18
CA THR A 71 6.91 9.95 -12.37
C THR A 71 7.04 8.48 -11.98
N GLU A 72 8.04 8.13 -11.17
CA GLU A 72 8.26 6.77 -10.67
C GLU A 72 7.07 6.29 -9.82
N LEU A 73 6.49 7.18 -9.00
CA LEU A 73 5.30 6.86 -8.23
C LEU A 73 4.08 6.60 -9.12
N GLY A 74 3.92 7.37 -10.20
CA GLY A 74 2.87 7.17 -11.21
C GLY A 74 3.02 5.85 -11.97
N GLU A 75 4.24 5.53 -12.42
CA GLU A 75 4.54 4.25 -13.07
C GLU A 75 4.27 3.07 -12.15
N LEU A 76 4.63 3.20 -10.87
CA LEU A 76 4.35 2.18 -9.86
C LEU A 76 2.85 2.04 -9.60
N TYR A 77 2.12 3.15 -9.53
CA TYR A 77 0.66 3.12 -9.42
C TYR A 77 0.02 2.41 -10.61
N ASP A 78 0.44 2.70 -11.84
CA ASP A 78 -0.10 2.07 -13.03
C ASP A 78 0.20 0.56 -13.04
N MET A 79 1.41 0.16 -12.66
CA MET A 79 1.77 -1.25 -12.47
C MET A 79 0.87 -1.93 -11.42
N LEU A 80 0.66 -1.26 -10.28
CA LEU A 80 -0.16 -1.77 -9.18
C LEU A 80 -1.66 -1.71 -9.43
N ALA A 81 -2.11 -0.94 -10.43
CA ALA A 81 -3.50 -0.84 -10.88
C ALA A 81 -3.82 -1.82 -12.03
N GLN A 82 -2.83 -2.22 -12.82
CA GLN A 82 -3.00 -3.15 -13.94
C GLN A 82 -3.29 -4.59 -13.53
N GLY A 83 -2.55 -5.18 -12.59
CA GLY A 83 -2.85 -6.55 -12.16
C GLY A 83 -1.66 -7.29 -11.62
N GLY A 84 -1.95 -8.47 -11.04
CA GLY A 84 -1.00 -9.57 -11.04
C GLY A 84 0.18 -9.42 -10.08
N HIS A 85 0.12 -8.48 -9.15
CA HIS A 85 1.10 -8.40 -8.07
C HIS A 85 0.72 -9.33 -6.89
N PRO A 86 1.70 -9.87 -6.16
CA PRO A 86 1.46 -10.76 -5.03
C PRO A 86 1.12 -10.03 -3.72
N TYR A 87 1.05 -8.69 -3.73
CA TYR A 87 0.94 -7.89 -2.51
C TYR A 87 -0.48 -7.83 -1.93
N ASP A 88 -0.57 -8.14 -0.64
CA ASP A 88 -1.76 -7.94 0.19
C ASP A 88 -1.85 -6.50 0.72
N TRP A 89 -0.69 -5.93 1.08
CA TRP A 89 -0.59 -4.57 1.59
C TRP A 89 0.34 -3.73 0.74
N ILE A 90 -0.05 -2.48 0.51
CA ILE A 90 0.80 -1.45 -0.09
C ILE A 90 0.94 -0.34 0.94
N MET A 91 2.17 -0.08 1.36
CA MET A 91 2.52 0.95 2.34
C MET A 91 3.29 2.04 1.63
N LEU A 92 3.03 3.29 2.00
CA LEU A 92 3.67 4.45 1.40
C LEU A 92 4.22 5.33 2.53
N ASP A 93 5.55 5.36 2.63
CA ASP A 93 6.29 6.00 3.72
C ASP A 93 7.36 6.99 3.17
N SER A 94 7.25 8.30 3.34
CA SER A 94 6.17 9.06 3.97
C SER A 94 5.46 10.00 2.98
N LEU A 95 4.16 10.22 3.20
CA LEU A 95 3.34 11.13 2.38
C LEU A 95 3.83 12.58 2.41
N SER A 96 4.39 13.01 3.55
CA SER A 96 4.92 14.36 3.70
C SER A 96 6.13 14.58 2.79
N GLU A 97 7.04 13.61 2.73
CA GLU A 97 8.20 13.68 1.85
C GLU A 97 7.78 13.61 0.38
N ILE A 98 6.78 12.77 0.05
CA ILE A 98 6.20 12.73 -1.30
C ILE A 98 5.60 14.09 -1.69
N ALA A 99 4.90 14.77 -0.78
CA ALA A 99 4.36 16.10 -1.05
C ALA A 99 5.46 17.14 -1.34
N GLU A 100 6.59 17.05 -0.63
CA GLU A 100 7.79 17.89 -0.82
C GLU A 100 8.50 17.58 -2.15
N VAL A 101 8.74 16.29 -2.45
CA VAL A 101 9.30 15.79 -3.72
C VAL A 101 8.45 16.22 -4.91
N CYS A 102 7.12 16.21 -4.76
CA CYS A 102 6.20 16.67 -5.79
C CYS A 102 6.12 18.20 -5.94
N ARG A 103 6.81 18.99 -5.08
CA ARG A 103 6.66 20.46 -4.99
C ARG A 103 5.19 20.89 -5.02
N LEU A 104 4.32 20.17 -4.31
CA LEU A 104 2.89 20.44 -4.32
C LEU A 104 2.60 21.70 -3.50
N ARG A 105 2.57 22.86 -4.17
CA ARG A 105 1.82 24.03 -3.70
C ARG A 105 0.34 23.67 -3.78
N SER A 106 -0.36 23.82 -2.65
CA SER A 106 -1.80 23.69 -2.49
C SER A 106 -2.58 24.04 -3.76
N GLN A 107 -3.21 23.05 -4.37
CA GLN A 107 -4.64 23.03 -4.69
C GLN A 107 -4.93 21.65 -5.30
N ASP A 108 -6.00 21.01 -4.82
CA ASP A 108 -6.63 19.83 -5.42
C ASP A 108 -5.85 18.51 -5.37
N TRP A 109 -6.04 17.75 -4.29
CA TRP A 109 -6.06 16.30 -4.44
C TRP A 109 -7.11 15.65 -3.55
N ALA A 110 -8.11 15.05 -4.21
CA ALA A 110 -8.94 13.98 -3.67
C ALA A 110 -8.63 12.77 -4.55
N TRP A 111 -7.86 11.79 -4.07
CA TRP A 111 -7.64 10.58 -4.87
C TRP A 111 -7.59 9.26 -4.11
N THR A 112 -8.08 8.28 -4.85
CA THR A 112 -8.42 6.89 -4.59
C THR A 112 -7.22 6.00 -4.89
N VAL A 113 -6.78 5.18 -3.93
CA VAL A 113 -5.92 4.01 -4.22
C VAL A 113 -6.74 2.93 -4.91
N VAL A 114 -6.29 2.47 -6.08
CA VAL A 114 -6.84 1.35 -6.86
C VAL A 114 -5.99 0.11 -6.58
N ARG A 115 -6.62 -1.03 -6.28
CA ARG A 115 -5.93 -2.33 -6.24
C ARG A 115 -6.10 -3.02 -7.58
N SER A 116 -5.03 -3.65 -8.07
CA SER A 116 -5.14 -4.46 -9.26
C SER A 116 -5.54 -5.91 -9.01
N ARG A 117 -6.25 -6.47 -9.98
CA ARG A 117 -6.83 -7.82 -9.97
C ARG A 117 -5.79 -8.93 -9.73
N PRO A 118 -6.15 -10.00 -9.01
CA PRO A 118 -5.58 -11.32 -9.27
C PRO A 118 -6.13 -11.86 -10.60
N ALA A 119 -5.32 -12.61 -11.35
CA ALA A 119 -5.72 -13.23 -12.61
C ALA A 119 -6.92 -14.18 -12.41
N PRO A 120 -7.85 -14.26 -13.39
CA PRO A 120 -9.01 -15.13 -13.30
C PRO A 120 -8.55 -16.61 -13.28
N GLY A 121 -8.79 -17.31 -12.16
CA GLY A 121 -8.53 -18.75 -12.02
C GLY A 121 -7.86 -19.23 -10.73
N ALA A 122 -7.47 -18.34 -9.81
CA ALA A 122 -6.89 -18.74 -8.53
C ALA A 122 -7.97 -19.23 -7.53
N THR A 123 -8.39 -20.48 -7.67
CA THR A 123 -9.21 -21.19 -6.67
C THR A 123 -8.36 -21.52 -5.44
N GLY A 124 -8.36 -20.63 -4.44
CA GLY A 124 -7.73 -20.87 -3.14
C GLY A 124 -8.78 -20.80 -2.04
N GLN A 125 -9.26 -21.96 -1.58
CA GLN A 125 -10.01 -22.08 -0.33
C GLN A 125 -9.13 -21.60 0.83
N GLY A 126 -9.54 -20.51 1.50
CA GLY A 126 -8.97 -20.04 2.76
C GLY A 126 -9.97 -20.20 3.92
N PRO A 127 -9.51 -20.38 5.18
CA PRO A 127 -10.30 -21.07 6.19
C PRO A 127 -10.81 -20.10 7.26
N TRP A 128 -12.05 -19.60 7.17
CA TRP A 128 -12.72 -19.01 8.33
C TRP A 128 -14.23 -19.22 8.26
N PRO A 129 -14.82 -20.01 9.17
CA PRO A 129 -16.26 -19.98 9.42
C PRO A 129 -16.54 -18.78 10.33
N LEU A 130 -17.30 -17.81 9.82
CA LEU A 130 -17.84 -16.72 10.65
C LEU A 130 -18.97 -17.30 11.52
N LYS A 131 -18.80 -17.19 12.84
CA LYS A 131 -19.90 -17.17 13.80
C LYS A 131 -20.25 -15.72 14.10
#